data_AF-A0A3Q3D4R3-F1
#
_entry.id   AF-A0A3Q3D4R3-F1
#
_cell.length_a   1.000
_cell.length_b   1.000
_cell.length_c   1.000
_cell.angle_alpha   90.00
_cell.angle_beta   90.00
_cell.angle_gamma   90.00
#
_symmetry.space_group_name_H-M   'P 1'
#
loop_
_entity.id
_entity.type
_entity.pdbx_description
1 polymer ?
#
loop_
_entity_poly.entity_id
_entity_poly.type
_entity_poly.pdbx_seq_one_letter_code
_entity_poly.pdbx_strand_id
1 'polypeptide(L)' 'MGAWSLGVGAVGAALAGILLVNSSLTLPKVGKASLEYLADADLLSTADDGKVIKAKSLWEKNGAVIMAVRRPG' A
#
# COMPACT_ATOMS: atom_id res chain seq x y z
N MET A 1 29.85 -33.61 12.77
CA MET A 1 29.15 -32.29 12.85
C MET A 1 29.13 -31.52 11.52
N GLY A 2 30.08 -31.69 10.59
CA GLY A 2 30.17 -30.85 9.38
C GLY A 2 29.03 -30.97 8.34
N ALA A 3 28.41 -32.14 8.15
CA ALA A 3 27.34 -32.31 7.16
C ALA A 3 25.98 -31.70 7.59
N TRP A 4 25.73 -31.64 8.90
CA TRP A 4 24.50 -31.09 9.47
C TRP A 4 24.50 -29.55 9.49
N SER A 5 25.68 -28.93 9.65
CA SER A 5 25.84 -27.48 9.62
C SER A 5 25.66 -26.89 8.21
N LEU A 6 26.14 -27.59 7.19
CA LEU A 6 26.01 -27.16 5.79
C LEU A 6 24.57 -27.26 5.29
N GLY A 7 23.82 -28.31 5.68
CA GLY A 7 22.42 -28.47 5.30
C GLY A 7 21.49 -27.40 5.90
N VAL A 8 21.67 -27.09 7.20
CA VAL A 8 20.85 -26.05 7.87
C VAL A 8 21.19 -24.65 7.34
N GLY A 9 22.46 -24.36 7.07
CA GLY A 9 22.89 -23.10 6.47
C GLY A 9 22.35 -22.89 5.05
N ALA A 10 22.36 -23.94 4.22
CA ALA A 10 21.85 -23.88 2.85
C ALA A 10 20.33 -23.65 2.78
N VAL A 11 19.56 -24.28 3.67
CA VAL A 11 18.11 -24.07 3.77
C VAL A 11 17.78 -22.64 4.19
N GLY A 12 18.53 -22.08 5.16
CA GLY A 12 18.38 -20.68 5.57
C GLY A 12 18.65 -19.68 4.44
N ALA A 13 19.71 -19.89 3.66
CA ALA A 13 20.06 -19.04 2.53
C ALA A 13 19.02 -19.10 1.39
N ALA A 14 18.49 -20.30 1.09
CA ALA A 14 17.45 -20.47 0.07
C ALA A 14 16.15 -19.75 0.45
N LEU A 15 15.71 -19.84 1.71
CA LEU A 15 14.51 -19.15 2.20
C LEU A 15 14.68 -17.62 2.17
N ALA A 16 15.84 -17.11 2.60
CA ALA A 16 16.14 -15.68 2.52
C ALA A 16 16.18 -15.18 1.07
N GLY A 17 16.75 -15.96 0.15
CA GLY A 17 16.76 -15.63 -1.29
C GLY A 17 15.36 -15.58 -1.90
N ILE A 18 14.48 -16.52 -1.56
CA ILE A 18 13.08 -16.54 -2.01
C ILE A 18 12.30 -15.35 -1.46
N LEU A 19 12.53 -14.96 -0.20
CA LEU A 19 11.92 -13.78 0.42
C LEU A 19 12.42 -12.47 -0.21
N LEU A 20 13.71 -12.38 -0.54
CA LEU A 20 14.32 -11.19 -1.14
C LEU A 20 13.92 -11.01 -2.61
N VAL A 21 13.94 -12.09 -3.41
CA VAL A 21 13.57 -12.04 -4.83
C VAL A 21 12.07 -11.80 -5.03
N ASN A 22 11.25 -12.21 -4.07
CA ASN A 22 9.81 -11.99 -4.09
C ASN A 22 9.42 -10.88 -3.10
N SER A 23 10.00 -9.69 -3.31
CA SER A 23 9.74 -8.48 -2.49
C SER A 23 8.25 -8.09 -2.45
N SER A 24 7.39 -8.70 -3.27
CA SER A 24 5.92 -8.59 -3.19
C SER A 24 5.28 -9.37 -2.03
N LEU A 25 6.00 -10.29 -1.36
CA LEU A 25 5.50 -11.02 -0.18
C LEU A 25 5.75 -10.28 1.14
N THR A 26 6.76 -9.43 1.21
CA THR A 26 7.11 -8.62 2.39
C THR A 26 6.51 -7.22 2.36
N LEU A 27 5.98 -6.80 1.21
CA LEU A 27 5.19 -5.59 1.10
C LEU A 27 3.85 -5.80 1.85
N PRO A 28 3.52 -4.95 2.84
CA PRO A 28 2.24 -5.06 3.52
C PRO A 28 1.11 -5.02 2.48
N LYS A 29 0.21 -6.01 2.57
CA LYS A 29 -0.93 -6.14 1.66
C LYS A 29 -1.63 -4.79 1.60
N VAL A 30 -1.68 -4.21 0.39
CA VAL A 30 -2.17 -2.85 0.21
C VAL A 30 -3.57 -2.72 0.81
N GLY A 31 -3.74 -1.77 1.72
CA GLY A 31 -5.03 -1.49 2.34
C GLY A 31 -6.10 -1.34 1.27
N LYS A 32 -7.24 -2.03 1.46
CA LYS A 32 -8.38 -1.87 0.56
C LYS A 32 -8.79 -0.40 0.59
N ALA A 33 -8.80 0.25 -0.58
CA ALA A 33 -9.44 1.53 -0.75
C ALA A 33 -10.97 1.32 -0.73
N SER A 34 -11.52 1.06 0.46
CA SER A 34 -12.97 0.94 0.63
C SER A 34 -13.62 2.30 0.39
N LEU A 35 -14.91 2.27 0.04
CA LEU A 35 -15.65 3.51 -0.22
C LEU A 35 -15.76 4.36 1.05
N GLU A 36 -15.88 3.73 2.23
CA GLU A 36 -15.85 4.45 3.51
C GLU A 36 -14.51 5.15 3.74
N TYR A 37 -13.40 4.45 3.48
CA TYR A 37 -12.06 5.03 3.61
C TYR A 37 -11.85 6.23 2.68
N LEU A 38 -12.32 6.13 1.44
CA LEU A 38 -12.24 7.23 0.49
C LEU A 38 -13.19 8.37 0.83
N ALA A 39 -14.37 8.08 1.38
CA ALA A 39 -15.35 9.08 1.80
C ALA A 39 -14.83 9.96 2.95
N ASP A 40 -14.08 9.34 3.86
CA ASP A 40 -13.53 10.01 5.04
C ASP A 40 -12.19 10.72 4.80
N ALA A 41 -11.61 10.58 3.61
CA ALA A 41 -10.35 11.26 3.28
C ALA A 41 -10.50 12.78 3.22
N ASP A 42 -9.53 13.48 3.82
CA ASP A 42 -9.39 14.92 3.75
C ASP A 42 -8.59 15.31 2.51
N LEU A 43 -9.22 16.09 1.63
CA LEU A 43 -8.63 16.56 0.38
C LEU A 43 -8.20 18.00 0.52
N LEU A 44 -6.98 18.31 0.11
CA LEU A 44 -6.48 19.67 0.09
C LEU A 44 -6.72 20.29 -1.28
N SER A 45 -7.48 21.39 -1.32
CA SER A 45 -7.73 22.11 -2.57
C SER A 45 -6.49 22.85 -3.02
N THR A 46 -6.04 22.60 -4.25
CA THR A 46 -4.95 23.33 -4.90
C THR A 46 -5.40 24.68 -5.48
N ALA A 47 -6.70 24.88 -5.65
CA ALA A 47 -7.28 26.10 -6.23
C ALA A 47 -7.71 27.13 -5.18
N ASP A 48 -7.92 26.71 -3.93
CA ASP A 48 -8.56 27.51 -2.88
C ASP A 48 -7.68 27.53 -1.62
N ASP A 49 -6.40 27.88 -1.81
CA ASP A 49 -5.39 28.14 -0.77
C ASP A 49 -5.37 27.10 0.38
N GLY A 50 -5.35 25.82 0.04
CA GLY A 50 -5.18 24.75 1.02
C GLY A 50 -6.42 24.44 1.86
N LYS A 51 -7.59 24.91 1.44
CA LYS A 51 -8.87 24.51 2.06
C LYS A 51 -9.01 22.98 2.07
N VAL A 52 -9.18 22.46 3.28
CA VAL A 52 -9.44 21.04 3.50
C VAL A 52 -10.92 20.76 3.27
N ILE A 53 -11.21 19.84 2.35
CA ILE A 53 -12.56 19.44 1.97
C ILE A 53 -12.65 17.93 2.13
N LYS A 54 -13.70 17.48 2.81
CA LYS A 54 -13.95 16.05 2.96
C LYS A 54 -14.42 15.46 1.62
N ALA A 55 -13.83 14.34 1.22
CA ALA A 55 -14.13 13.64 -0.03
C ALA A 55 -15.63 13.38 -0.24
N LYS A 56 -16.33 12.91 0.80
CA LYS A 56 -17.78 12.68 0.77
C LYS A 56 -18.59 13.90 0.33
N SER A 57 -18.20 15.10 0.75
CA SER A 57 -18.92 16.34 0.42
C SER A 57 -18.83 16.71 -1.06
N LEU A 58 -17.79 16.27 -1.77
CA LEU A 58 -17.67 16.49 -3.22
C LEU A 58 -18.56 15.55 -4.02
N TRP A 59 -18.73 14.31 -3.56
CA TRP A 59 -19.63 13.34 -4.16
C TRP A 59 -21.09 13.75 -4.03
N GLU A 60 -21.51 14.17 -2.84
CA GLU A 60 -22.89 14.57 -2.57
C GLU A 60 -23.28 15.86 -3.29
N LYS A 61 -22.37 16.84 -3.40
CA LYS A 61 -22.66 18.13 -4.03
C LYS A 61 -22.55 18.10 -5.55
N ASN A 62 -21.50 17.48 -6.07
CA ASN A 62 -21.11 17.61 -7.48
C ASN A 62 -21.15 16.29 -8.24
N GLY A 63 -21.46 15.16 -7.59
CA GLY A 63 -21.34 13.84 -8.20
C GLY A 63 -19.90 13.49 -8.59
N ALA A 64 -18.91 14.09 -7.93
CA ALA A 64 -17.50 13.86 -8.25
C ALA A 64 -17.15 12.37 -8.11
N VAL A 65 -16.08 11.92 -8.76
CA VAL A 65 -15.53 10.57 -8.55
C VAL A 65 -14.09 10.75 -8.11
N ILE A 66 -13.73 10.17 -6.96
CA ILE A 66 -12.37 10.26 -6.41
C ILE A 66 -11.67 8.94 -6.68
N MET A 67 -10.53 9.02 -7.35
CA MET A 67 -9.67 7.87 -7.62
C MET A 67 -8.36 8.02 -6.85
N ALA A 68 -8.09 7.07 -5.96
CA ALA A 68 -6.79 6.96 -5.30
C ALA A 68 -5.84 6.15 -6.20
N VAL A 69 -4.91 6.83 -6.86
CA VAL A 69 -3.85 6.20 -7.67
C VAL A 69 -2.58 6.08 -6.84
N ARG A 70 -2.10 4.85 -6.68
CA ARG A 70 -0.78 4.57 -6.11
C ARG A 70 0.25 4.53 -7.23
N ARG A 71 1.40 5.18 -7.01
CA ARG A 71 2.52 5.11 -7.94
C ARG A 71 3.15 3.71 -7.84
N PRO A 72 3.41 3.00 -8.94
CA PRO A 72 4.17 1.75 -8.89
C PRO A 72 5.63 2.07 -8.52
N GLY A 73 6.13 1.50 -7.42
CA GLY A 73 7.49 1.70 -6.91
C GLY A 73 7.66 1.22 -5.48
#